data_AF-A0A1T4QS70-F1
#
_entry.id   AF-A0A1T4QS70-F1
#
_cell.length_a   1.000
_cell.length_b   1.000
_cell.length_c   1.000
_cell.angle_alpha   90.00
_cell.angle_beta   90.00
_cell.angle_gamma   90.00
#
_symmetry.space_group_name_H-M   'P 1'
#
loop_
_entity.id
_entity.type
_entity.pdbx_description
1 polymer ?
#
loop_
_entity_poly.entity_id
_entity_poly.type
_entity_poly.pdbx_seq_one_letter_code
_entity_poly.pdbx_strand_id
1 'polypeptide(L)' 'MALFRFWLRRFTVVFAVACATLVLLEWLRHGDDASYLGAVAWSVAAGLLAASIATYWAYKLGCAIQRI' A
#
# COMPACT_ATOMS: atom_id res chain seq x y z
N MET A 1 8.42 -18.56 -0.36
CA MET A 1 6.96 -18.30 -0.20
C MET A 1 6.60 -17.34 0.95
N ALA A 2 7.29 -17.37 2.11
CA ALA A 2 6.98 -16.46 3.23
C ALA A 2 7.07 -14.96 2.88
N LEU A 3 8.06 -14.59 2.05
CA LEU A 3 8.28 -13.21 1.61
C LEU A 3 7.12 -12.63 0.79
N PHE A 4 6.55 -13.43 -0.12
CA PHE A 4 5.39 -13.04 -0.93
C PHE A 4 4.14 -12.86 -0.07
N ARG A 5 3.90 -13.75 0.91
CA ARG A 5 2.80 -13.59 1.87
C ARG A 5 2.95 -12.32 2.72
N PHE A 6 4.16 -12.00 3.15
CA PHE A 6 4.44 -10.76 3.88
C PHE A 6 4.19 -9.52 3.02
N TRP A 7 4.72 -9.51 1.78
CA TRP A 7 4.49 -8.46 0.79
C TRP A 7 2.99 -8.24 0.55
N LEU A 8 2.25 -9.32 0.29
CA LEU A 8 0.82 -9.27 0.00
C LEU A 8 0.02 -8.73 1.18
N ARG A 9 0.35 -9.15 2.42
CA ARG A 9 -0.35 -8.71 3.63
C ARG A 9 -0.11 -7.24 3.94
N ARG A 10 1.12 -6.73 3.70
CA ARG A 10 1.43 -5.30 3.84
C ARG A 10 0.79 -4.48 2.72
N PHE A 11 0.81 -4.99 1.49
CA PHE A 11 0.13 -4.38 0.36
C PHE A 11 -1.37 -4.21 0.63
N THR A 12 -2.06 -5.26 1.07
CA THR A 12 -3.51 -5.20 1.32
C THR A 12 -3.86 -4.25 2.45
N VAL A 13 -3.07 -4.19 3.53
CA VAL A 13 -3.31 -3.22 4.62
C VAL A 13 -3.12 -1.78 4.13
N VAL A 14 -2.01 -1.48 3.45
CA VAL A 14 -1.76 -0.12 2.95
C VAL A 14 -2.76 0.26 1.88
N PHE A 15 -3.10 -0.67 0.98
CA PHE A 15 -4.11 -0.47 -0.05
C PHE A 15 -5.48 -0.18 0.57
N ALA A 16 -5.92 -0.96 1.56
CA ALA A 16 -7.21 -0.74 2.23
C ALA A 16 -7.25 0.62 2.95
N VAL A 17 -6.18 1.00 3.66
CA VAL A 17 -6.09 2.29 4.35
C VAL A 17 -6.04 3.44 3.35
N ALA A 18 -5.23 3.36 2.30
CA ALA A 18 -5.12 4.40 1.28
C ALA A 18 -6.46 4.58 0.53
N CYS A 19 -7.11 3.47 0.17
CA CYS A 19 -8.40 3.48 -0.51
C CYS A 19 -9.48 4.09 0.38
N ALA A 20 -9.58 3.68 1.65
CA ALA A 20 -10.53 4.27 2.60
C ALA A 20 -10.28 5.78 2.79
N THR A 21 -9.02 6.19 2.97
CA THR A 21 -8.67 7.61 3.15
C THR A 21 -8.99 8.43 1.92
N LEU A 22 -8.65 7.95 0.72
CA LEU A 22 -8.88 8.66 -0.54
C LEU A 22 -10.36 8.72 -0.90
N VAL A 23 -11.11 7.63 -0.74
CA VAL A 23 -12.56 7.62 -0.95
C VAL A 23 -13.27 8.59 0.01
N LEU A 24 -12.88 8.60 1.28
CA LEU A 24 -13.42 9.54 2.26
C LEU A 24 -13.12 11.00 1.87
N LEU A 25 -11.88 11.27 1.42
CA LEU A 25 -11.47 12.59 0.94
C LEU A 25 -12.22 13.02 -0.32
N GLU A 26 -12.39 12.13 -1.28
CA GLU A 26 -13.13 12.36 -2.52
C GLU A 26 -14.59 12.69 -2.21
N TRP A 27 -15.20 11.92 -1.31
CA TRP A 27 -16.59 12.12 -0.86
C TRP A 27 -16.76 13.47 -0.14
N LEU A 28 -15.85 13.81 0.77
CA LEU A 28 -15.82 15.12 1.45
C LEU A 28 -15.64 16.29 0.47
N ARG A 29 -14.91 16.08 -0.63
CA ARG A 29 -14.50 17.14 -1.55
C ARG A 29 -15.49 17.38 -2.69
N HIS A 30 -16.11 16.33 -3.23
CA HIS A 30 -16.96 16.41 -4.42
C HIS A 30 -18.41 15.93 -4.21
N GLY A 31 -18.75 15.34 -3.06
CA GLY A 31 -20.11 14.84 -2.83
C GLY A 31 -20.52 13.80 -3.88
N ASP A 32 -21.61 14.07 -4.60
CA ASP A 32 -22.19 13.17 -5.63
C ASP A 32 -21.39 13.10 -6.95
N ASP A 33 -20.55 14.10 -7.26
CA ASP A 33 -19.71 14.13 -8.48
C ASP A 33 -18.32 13.50 -8.27
N ALA A 34 -18.18 12.61 -7.29
CA ALA A 34 -16.91 11.99 -6.93
C ALA A 34 -16.40 11.02 -8.00
N SER A 35 -15.18 11.26 -8.51
CA SER A 35 -14.51 10.39 -9.48
C SER A 35 -13.63 9.35 -8.79
N TYR A 36 -14.22 8.19 -8.51
CA TYR A 36 -13.56 7.11 -7.76
C TYR A 36 -12.39 6.42 -8.52
N LEU A 37 -12.28 6.61 -9.84
CA LEU A 37 -11.22 6.02 -10.65
C LEU A 37 -9.83 6.55 -10.28
N GLY A 38 -9.71 7.85 -9.98
CA GLY A 38 -8.46 8.47 -9.56
C GLY A 38 -8.00 7.95 -8.19
N ALA A 39 -8.90 7.92 -7.23
CA ALA A 39 -8.65 7.38 -5.89
C ALA A 39 -8.13 5.94 -5.93
N VAL A 40 -8.73 5.08 -6.74
CA VAL A 40 -8.32 3.68 -6.88
C VAL A 40 -6.92 3.58 -7.51
N ALA A 41 -6.64 4.31 -8.59
CA ALA A 41 -5.33 4.30 -9.24
C ALA A 41 -4.20 4.74 -8.28
N TRP A 42 -4.43 5.82 -7.51
CA TRP A 42 -3.48 6.30 -6.52
C TRP A 42 -3.32 5.36 -5.33
N SER A 43 -4.41 4.69 -4.90
CA SER A 43 -4.35 3.67 -3.86
C SER A 43 -3.51 2.46 -4.29
N VAL A 44 -3.67 2.02 -5.55
CA VAL A 44 -2.87 0.93 -6.13
C VAL A 44 -1.40 1.33 -6.18
N ALA A 45 -1.08 2.53 -6.69
CA ALA A 45 0.30 3.02 -6.79
C ALA A 45 0.97 3.16 -5.41
N ALA A 46 0.26 3.74 -4.43
CA ALA A 46 0.75 3.90 -3.07
C ALA A 46 0.96 2.53 -2.37
N GLY A 47 0.02 1.60 -2.54
CA GLY A 47 0.15 0.24 -2.03
C GLY A 47 1.36 -0.49 -2.63
N LEU A 48 1.56 -0.38 -3.94
CA LEU A 48 2.68 -1.01 -4.66
C LEU A 48 4.02 -0.47 -4.19
N LEU A 49 4.15 0.85 -4.05
CA LEU A 49 5.36 1.49 -3.56
C LEU A 49 5.65 1.11 -2.11
N ALA A 50 4.65 1.19 -1.23
CA ALA A 50 4.82 0.86 0.18
C ALA A 50 5.19 -0.61 0.40
N ALA A 51 4.53 -1.54 -0.31
CA ALA A 51 4.84 -2.97 -0.24
C ALA A 51 6.24 -3.27 -0.79
N SER A 52 6.64 -2.62 -1.88
CA SER A 52 7.98 -2.78 -2.47
C SER A 52 9.08 -2.25 -1.55
N ILE A 53 8.90 -1.05 -0.97
CA ILE A 53 9.84 -0.46 -0.03
C ILE A 53 9.95 -1.32 1.24
N ALA A 54 8.81 -1.73 1.82
CA ALA A 54 8.81 -2.57 3.02
C ALA A 54 9.54 -3.90 2.80
N THR A 55 9.39 -4.48 1.61
CA THR A 55 10.00 -5.75 1.25
C THR A 55 11.48 -5.61 0.95
N TYR A 56 11.89 -4.50 0.30
CA TYR A 56 13.30 -4.14 0.12
C TYR A 56 14.01 -3.97 1.48
N TRP A 57 13.41 -3.23 2.41
CA TRP A 57 13.97 -3.04 3.75
C TRP A 57 13.99 -4.32 4.56
N ALA A 58 12.93 -5.15 4.49
CA ALA A 58 12.90 -6.45 5.15
C ALA A 58 14.00 -7.38 4.60
N TYR A 59 14.27 -7.35 3.30
CA TYR A 59 15.35 -8.11 2.69
C TYR A 59 16.73 -7.58 3.12
N LYS A 60 16.92 -6.25 3.11
CA LYS A 60 18.16 -5.61 3.54
C LYS A 60 18.47 -5.87 5.03
N LEU A 61 17.48 -5.75 5.90
CA LEU A 61 17.59 -6.06 7.34
C LEU A 61 17.73 -7.57 7.59
N GLY A 62 17.02 -8.41 6.83
CA GLY A 62 17.15 -9.87 6.92
C GLY A 62 18.55 -10.36 6.53
N CYS A 63 19.15 -9.80 5.48
CA CYS A 63 20.53 -10.07 5.12
C CYS A 63 21.53 -9.50 6.14
N ALA A 64 21.20 -8.42 6.86
CA ALA A 64 22.03 -7.88 7.93
C ALA A 64 21.97 -8.74 9.21
N ILE A 65 20.81 -9.29 9.54
CA ILE A 65 20.60 -10.16 10.71
C ILE A 65 21.22 -11.55 10.51
N GLN A 66 21.23 -12.10 9.30
CA GLN A 66 21.90 -13.38 9.01
C GLN A 66 23.44 -13.31 8.98
N ARG A 67 24.04 -12.12 9.16
CA ARG A 67 25.49 -11.91 9.13
C ARG A 67 26.12 -11.70 10.52
N ILE A 68 25.37 -12.03 11.58
CA ILE A 68 25.81 -12.06 12.99
C ILE A 68 25.62 -13.50 13.47
#